data_AF-B9TGB1-F1
#
_entry.id   AF-B9TGB1-F1
#
_cell.length_a   1.000
_cell.length_b   1.000
_cell.length_c   1.000
_cell.angle_alpha   90.00
_cell.angle_beta   90.00
_cell.angle_gamma   90.00
#
_symmetry.space_group_name_H-M   'P 1'
#
loop_
_entity.id
_entity.type
_entity.pdbx_description
1 polymer ?
#
loop_
_entity_poly.entity_id
_entity_poly.type
_entity_poly.pdbx_seq_one_letter_code
_entity_poly.pdbx_strand_id
1 'polypeptide(L)'
;MTRLAAACEAVDRALVEAQEASAAIDAAADSFEFEPDRLEKAEERLFALRGMARKLNVLVEDLPAVRAEFAARLQAVETSAEALVAAEAQAAEAREAYLYAAQALSAERRAAGDRLAKAVEAELGPLKLEKARFRVALEPLDEDKAGPSGLDRIAFEISTNPGAPFGPMEAIASGGELARFALALKAALAGKGGGPQPLMIFDEVDQGVGGAVADAVGLRLKRLAANAQVLVVTHSAQVAARGDAHWRISKSGDDTSTRTKVEPLSPAEREEEIARMLSGAEITAAARAAARALIG
;
A
#
# COMPACT_ATOMS: atom_id res chain seq x y z
N MET A 1 27.24 77.73 95.49
CA MET A 1 26.47 76.51 95.19
C MET A 1 26.03 76.43 93.73
N THR A 2 25.52 77.50 93.11
CA THR A 2 25.03 77.52 91.71
C THR A 2 26.06 77.14 90.63
N ARG A 3 27.35 77.47 90.78
CA ARG A 3 28.39 77.11 89.79
C ARG A 3 28.75 75.61 89.77
N LEU A 4 28.69 74.94 90.92
CA LEU A 4 28.91 73.49 91.01
C LEU A 4 27.71 72.71 90.47
N ALA A 5 26.49 73.18 90.72
CA ALA A 5 25.28 72.60 90.15
C ALA A 5 25.29 72.63 88.61
N ALA A 6 25.70 73.75 88.01
CA ALA A 6 25.83 73.87 86.54
C ALA A 6 26.88 72.91 85.95
N ALA A 7 27.98 72.62 86.67
CA ALA A 7 28.98 71.66 86.25
C ALA A 7 28.46 70.20 86.36
N CYS A 8 27.74 69.85 87.43
CA CYS A 8 27.08 68.55 87.55
C CYS A 8 26.06 68.32 86.44
N GLU A 9 25.19 69.29 86.15
CA GLU A 9 24.23 69.19 85.04
C GLU A 9 24.91 69.04 83.66
N ALA A 10 26.07 69.68 83.45
CA ALA A 10 26.83 69.52 82.22
C ALA A 10 27.46 68.12 82.10
N VAL A 11 27.95 67.56 83.20
CA VAL A 11 28.47 66.19 83.26
C VAL A 11 27.35 65.17 83.07
N ASP A 12 26.18 65.37 83.67
CA ASP A 12 25.01 64.49 83.49
C ASP A 12 24.56 64.49 82.02
N ARG A 13 24.48 65.66 81.38
CA ARG A 13 24.20 65.73 79.93
C ARG A 13 25.25 65.00 79.11
N ALA A 14 26.53 65.18 79.40
CA ALA A 14 27.60 64.48 78.69
C ALA A 14 27.53 62.95 78.88
N LEU A 15 27.12 62.49 80.07
CA LEU A 15 26.93 61.08 80.37
C LEU A 15 25.75 60.48 79.60
N VAL A 16 24.62 61.21 79.52
CA VAL A 16 23.44 60.81 78.73
C VAL A 16 23.81 60.72 77.25
N GLU A 17 24.46 61.74 76.69
CA GLU A 17 24.90 61.75 75.29
C GLU A 17 25.90 60.62 74.98
N ALA A 18 26.79 60.29 75.92
CA ALA A 18 27.72 59.16 75.77
C ALA A 18 26.99 57.79 75.80
N GLN A 19 25.94 57.65 76.62
CA GLN A 19 25.11 56.45 76.66
C GLN A 19 24.30 56.30 75.38
N GLU A 20 23.74 57.38 74.86
CA GLU A 20 23.03 57.39 73.57
C GLU A 20 23.97 57.04 72.41
N ALA A 21 25.20 57.58 72.40
CA ALA A 21 26.22 57.22 71.42
C ALA A 21 26.62 55.74 71.51
N SER A 22 26.77 55.18 72.72
CA SER A 22 27.05 53.75 72.91
C SER A 22 25.88 52.89 72.39
N ALA A 23 24.65 53.24 72.73
CA ALA A 23 23.46 52.53 72.25
C ALA A 23 23.32 52.59 70.71
N ALA A 24 23.68 53.72 70.10
CA ALA A 24 23.72 53.86 68.64
C ALA A 24 24.82 53.00 68.00
N ILE A 25 25.98 52.86 68.65
CA ILE A 25 27.06 51.96 68.21
C ILE A 25 26.63 50.50 68.32
N ASP A 26 25.99 50.10 69.42
CA ASP A 26 25.50 48.73 69.63
C ASP A 26 24.39 48.39 68.62
N ALA A 27 23.44 49.29 68.40
CA ALA A 27 22.40 49.11 67.38
C ALA A 27 22.98 49.03 65.96
N ALA A 28 24.04 49.79 65.66
CA ALA A 28 24.76 49.68 64.39
C ALA A 28 25.50 48.34 64.28
N ALA A 29 26.12 47.85 65.36
CA ALA A 29 26.78 46.55 65.41
C ALA A 29 25.79 45.40 65.18
N ASP A 30 24.62 45.43 65.81
CA ASP A 30 23.56 44.44 65.64
C ASP A 30 22.93 44.48 64.22
N SER A 31 22.97 45.64 63.55
CA SER A 31 22.48 45.77 62.17
C SER A 31 23.38 45.11 61.14
N PHE A 32 24.64 44.80 61.49
CA PHE A 32 25.50 43.98 60.66
C PHE A 32 25.07 42.51 60.82
N GLU A 33 24.24 42.01 59.89
CA GLU A 33 24.01 40.58 59.71
C GLU A 33 25.31 39.89 59.30
N PHE A 34 26.15 39.55 60.27
CA PHE A 34 27.40 38.84 60.09
C PHE A 34 27.20 37.36 60.40
N GLU A 35 27.03 36.55 59.36
CA GLU A 35 27.10 35.10 59.46
C GLU A 35 28.56 34.67 59.23
N PRO A 36 29.32 34.30 60.28
CA PRO A 36 30.78 34.15 60.21
C PRO A 36 31.24 33.16 59.14
N ASP A 37 30.46 32.10 58.93
CA ASP A 37 30.82 30.98 58.07
C ASP A 37 30.27 31.14 56.64
N ARG A 38 29.60 32.26 56.32
CA ARG A 38 28.93 32.41 55.01
C ARG A 38 29.91 32.37 53.85
N LEU A 39 31.11 32.93 54.04
CA LEU A 39 32.18 32.88 53.03
C LEU A 39 32.68 31.45 52.86
N GLU A 40 33.01 30.76 53.95
CA GLU A 40 33.46 29.35 53.90
C GLU A 40 32.42 28.46 53.23
N LYS A 41 31.14 28.56 53.60
CA LYS A 41 30.03 27.82 52.96
C LYS A 41 29.95 28.08 51.45
N ALA A 42 30.15 29.34 51.02
CA ALA A 42 30.11 29.71 49.61
C ALA A 42 31.31 29.14 48.84
N GLU A 43 32.51 29.20 49.43
CA GLU A 43 33.73 28.66 48.85
C GLU A 43 33.67 27.13 48.76
N GLU A 44 33.24 26.44 49.81
CA GLU A 44 33.00 25.00 49.80
C GLU A 44 32.04 24.58 48.68
N ARG A 45 30.92 25.30 48.53
CA ARG A 45 29.96 25.05 47.45
C ARG A 45 30.58 25.27 46.08
N LEU A 46 31.37 26.33 45.90
CA LEU A 46 32.05 26.63 44.65
C LEU A 46 33.09 25.56 44.30
N PHE A 47 33.88 25.10 45.27
CA PHE A 47 34.84 24.01 45.09
C PHE A 47 34.15 22.70 44.73
N ALA A 48 33.03 22.37 45.38
CA ALA A 48 32.24 21.18 45.06
C ALA A 48 31.70 21.23 43.62
N LEU A 49 31.14 22.38 43.20
CA LEU A 49 30.66 22.57 41.82
C LEU A 49 31.79 22.46 40.80
N ARG A 50 32.93 23.12 41.03
CA ARG A 50 34.12 23.01 40.15
C ARG A 50 34.71 21.60 40.13
N GLY A 51 34.67 20.89 41.25
CA GLY A 51 35.07 19.49 41.34
C GLY A 51 34.20 18.60 40.45
N MET A 52 32.87 18.79 40.51
CA MET A 52 31.93 18.05 39.68
C MET A 52 32.07 18.40 38.18
N ALA A 53 32.19 19.69 37.86
CA ALA A 53 32.41 20.16 36.49
C ALA A 53 33.68 19.55 35.86
N ARG A 54 34.80 19.51 36.61
CA ARG A 54 36.03 18.82 36.18
C ARG A 54 35.83 17.32 35.99
N LYS A 55 35.12 16.66 36.90
CA LYS A 55 34.84 15.21 36.82
C LYS A 55 34.01 14.86 35.60
N LEU A 56 33.03 15.69 35.25
CA LEU A 56 32.10 15.48 34.15
C LEU A 56 32.57 16.14 32.84
N ASN A 57 33.70 16.85 32.86
CA ASN A 57 34.27 17.57 31.73
C ASN A 57 33.29 18.56 31.08
N VAL A 58 32.60 19.35 31.90
CA VAL A 58 31.64 20.39 31.47
C VAL A 58 31.88 21.69 32.24
N LEU A 59 31.25 22.78 31.82
CA LEU A 59 31.26 24.01 32.59
C LEU A 59 30.32 23.91 33.81
N VAL A 60 30.54 24.75 34.81
CA VAL A 60 29.74 24.71 36.06
C VAL A 60 28.27 25.04 35.78
N GLU A 61 28.05 25.99 34.88
CA GLU A 61 26.75 26.41 34.37
C GLU A 61 25.96 25.29 33.67
N ASP A 62 26.65 24.28 33.13
CA ASP A 62 26.03 23.15 32.42
C ASP A 62 25.63 21.99 33.35
N LEU A 63 26.11 21.97 34.61
CA LEU A 63 25.82 20.90 35.57
C LEU A 63 24.31 20.60 35.77
N PRO A 64 23.39 21.60 35.79
CA PRO A 64 21.96 21.33 35.88
C PRO A 64 21.42 20.54 34.67
N ALA A 65 21.90 20.83 33.46
CA ALA A 65 21.51 20.13 32.24
C ALA A 65 22.02 18.68 32.27
N VAL A 66 23.29 18.47 32.64
CA VAL A 66 23.87 17.12 32.79
C VAL A 66 23.12 16.30 33.84
N ARG A 67 22.71 16.92 34.95
CA ARG A 67 21.88 16.25 35.97
C ARG A 67 20.54 15.79 35.39
N ALA A 68 19.88 16.64 34.60
CA ALA A 68 18.62 16.29 33.96
C ALA A 68 18.79 15.14 32.96
N GLU A 69 19.87 15.15 32.16
CA GLU A 69 20.22 14.06 31.26
C GLU A 69 20.45 12.75 32.01
N PHE A 70 21.24 12.75 33.08
CA PHE A 70 21.50 11.55 33.88
C PHE A 70 20.24 11.03 34.56
N ALA A 71 19.37 11.91 35.07
CA ALA A 71 18.09 11.52 35.63
C ALA A 71 17.20 10.84 34.57
N ALA A 72 17.12 11.41 33.37
CA ALA A 72 16.35 10.83 32.27
C ALA A 72 16.91 9.46 31.83
N ARG A 73 18.24 9.33 31.74
CA ARG A 73 18.91 8.06 31.40
C ARG A 73 18.71 7.00 32.48
N LEU A 74 18.81 7.38 33.75
CA LEU A 74 18.57 6.49 34.88
C LEU A 74 17.12 5.99 34.86
N GLN A 75 16.16 6.91 34.71
CA GLN A 75 14.75 6.56 34.61
C GLN A 75 14.48 5.60 33.44
N ALA A 76 15.06 5.85 32.27
CA ALA A 76 14.91 4.96 31.12
C ALA A 76 15.44 3.54 31.39
N VAL A 77 16.55 3.41 32.12
CA VAL A 77 17.08 2.10 32.53
C VAL A 77 16.15 1.44 33.54
N GLU A 78 15.68 2.18 34.54
CA GLU A 78 14.79 1.68 35.60
C GLU A 78 13.44 1.22 35.04
N THR A 79 12.87 1.94 34.07
CA THR A 79 11.58 1.60 33.45
C THR A 79 11.69 0.69 32.24
N SER A 80 12.90 0.37 31.75
CA SER A 80 13.10 -0.39 30.51
C SER A 80 12.44 -1.77 30.53
N ALA A 81 12.50 -2.47 31.67
CA ALA A 81 11.91 -3.78 31.82
C ALA A 81 10.37 -3.73 31.77
N GLU A 82 9.76 -2.76 32.46
CA GLU A 82 8.30 -2.57 32.45
C GLU A 82 7.80 -2.15 31.06
N ALA A 83 8.53 -1.24 30.39
CA ALA A 83 8.24 -0.82 29.04
C ALA A 83 8.36 -1.98 28.04
N LEU A 84 9.37 -2.85 28.19
CA LEU A 84 9.52 -4.04 27.36
C LEU A 84 8.35 -5.01 27.54
N VAL A 85 7.98 -5.32 28.79
CA VAL A 85 6.83 -6.20 29.10
C VAL A 85 5.54 -5.62 28.52
N ALA A 86 5.31 -4.31 28.63
CA ALA A 86 4.15 -3.65 28.06
C ALA A 86 4.16 -3.73 26.52
N ALA A 87 5.32 -3.52 25.88
CA ALA A 87 5.46 -3.62 24.43
C ALA A 87 5.26 -5.05 23.91
N GLU A 88 5.76 -6.06 24.64
CA GLU A 88 5.54 -7.48 24.33
C GLU A 88 4.06 -7.85 24.43
N ALA A 89 3.35 -7.36 25.46
CA ALA A 89 1.91 -7.56 25.60
C ALA A 89 1.12 -6.93 24.44
N GLN A 90 1.45 -5.69 24.07
CA GLN A 90 0.83 -5.01 22.92
C GLN A 90 1.12 -5.74 21.59
N ALA A 91 2.36 -6.23 21.41
CA ALA A 91 2.72 -7.01 20.23
C ALA A 91 1.94 -8.33 20.16
N ALA A 92 1.74 -9.01 21.29
CA ALA A 92 0.95 -10.24 21.37
C ALA A 92 -0.53 -9.99 21.03
N GLU A 93 -1.14 -8.92 21.57
CA GLU A 93 -2.52 -8.52 21.27
C GLU A 93 -2.69 -8.18 19.78
N ALA A 94 -1.78 -7.37 19.23
CA ALA A 94 -1.81 -7.01 17.81
C ALA A 94 -1.64 -8.23 16.89
N ARG A 95 -0.79 -9.19 17.29
CA ARG A 95 -0.60 -10.46 16.59
C ARG A 95 -1.88 -11.30 16.58
N GLU A 96 -2.56 -11.43 17.71
CA GLU A 96 -3.83 -12.17 17.78
C GLU A 96 -4.91 -11.53 16.90
N ALA A 97 -5.05 -10.20 16.95
CA ALA A 97 -5.98 -9.47 16.10
C ALA A 97 -5.67 -9.64 14.60
N TYR A 98 -4.39 -9.61 14.23
CA TYR A 98 -3.93 -9.87 12.87
C TYR A 98 -4.31 -11.29 12.41
N LEU A 99 -3.98 -12.31 13.21
CA LEU A 99 -4.25 -13.71 12.86
C LEU A 99 -5.75 -13.96 12.70
N TYR A 100 -6.58 -13.39 13.57
CA TYR A 100 -8.03 -13.48 13.46
C TYR A 100 -8.54 -12.88 12.14
N ALA A 101 -8.12 -11.67 11.80
CA ALA A 101 -8.50 -11.00 10.56
C ALA A 101 -7.99 -11.75 9.32
N ALA A 102 -6.76 -12.25 9.37
CA ALA A 102 -6.15 -12.99 8.27
C ALA A 102 -6.86 -14.33 8.02
N GLN A 103 -7.24 -15.08 9.06
CA GLN A 103 -8.01 -16.31 8.92
C GLN A 103 -9.41 -16.06 8.33
N ALA A 104 -10.08 -14.99 8.76
CA ALA A 104 -11.36 -14.59 8.18
C ALA A 104 -11.22 -14.26 6.68
N LEU A 105 -10.15 -13.55 6.30
CA LEU A 105 -9.83 -13.26 4.91
C LEU A 105 -9.54 -14.55 4.10
N SER A 106 -8.81 -15.52 4.65
CA SER A 106 -8.56 -16.81 4.01
C SER A 106 -9.84 -17.59 3.72
N ALA A 107 -10.81 -17.58 4.65
CA ALA A 107 -12.11 -18.21 4.47
C ALA A 107 -12.91 -17.55 3.33
N GLU A 108 -12.97 -16.21 3.31
CA GLU A 108 -13.64 -15.46 2.24
C GLU A 108 -12.98 -15.67 0.88
N ARG A 109 -11.64 -15.73 0.83
CA ARG A 109 -10.90 -16.03 -0.40
C ARG A 109 -11.19 -17.41 -0.93
N ARG A 110 -11.32 -18.42 -0.06
CA ARG A 110 -11.69 -19.78 -0.47
C ARG A 110 -13.08 -19.79 -1.10
N ALA A 111 -14.07 -19.17 -0.44
CA ALA A 111 -15.43 -19.07 -0.96
C ALA A 111 -15.49 -18.28 -2.28
N ALA A 112 -14.72 -17.19 -2.41
CA ALA A 112 -14.62 -16.42 -3.64
C ALA A 112 -13.92 -17.20 -4.76
N GLY A 113 -12.87 -17.95 -4.43
CA GLY A 113 -12.13 -18.82 -5.33
C GLY A 113 -13.02 -19.92 -5.91
N ASP A 114 -13.84 -20.57 -5.11
CA ASP A 114 -14.80 -21.59 -5.56
C ASP A 114 -15.88 -20.99 -6.49
N ARG A 115 -16.38 -19.78 -6.19
CA ARG A 115 -17.33 -19.07 -7.05
C ARG A 115 -16.68 -18.69 -8.38
N LEU A 116 -15.44 -18.21 -8.37
CA LEU A 116 -14.70 -17.89 -9.57
C LEU A 116 -14.43 -19.14 -10.41
N ALA A 117 -14.03 -20.24 -9.77
CA ALA A 117 -13.75 -21.50 -10.43
C ALA A 117 -14.96 -22.00 -11.23
N LYS A 118 -16.13 -22.07 -10.59
CA LYS A 118 -17.39 -22.45 -11.25
C LYS A 118 -17.77 -21.53 -12.40
N ALA A 119 -17.57 -20.21 -12.23
CA ALA A 119 -17.89 -19.25 -13.28
C ALA A 119 -16.96 -19.39 -14.50
N VAL A 120 -15.67 -19.65 -14.28
CA VAL A 120 -14.71 -19.90 -15.37
C VAL A 120 -15.01 -21.23 -16.06
N GLU A 121 -15.26 -22.31 -15.32
CA GLU A 121 -15.58 -23.63 -15.88
C GLU A 121 -16.80 -23.59 -16.81
N ALA A 122 -17.81 -22.78 -16.50
CA ALA A 122 -18.98 -22.58 -17.34
C ALA A 122 -18.66 -21.92 -18.70
N GLU A 123 -17.55 -21.17 -18.79
CA GLU A 123 -17.10 -20.53 -20.04
C GLU A 123 -16.13 -21.42 -20.85
N LEU A 124 -15.49 -22.43 -20.24
CA LEU A 124 -14.47 -23.25 -20.90
C LEU A 124 -15.03 -24.13 -22.03
N GLY A 125 -16.16 -24.80 -21.81
CA GLY A 125 -16.75 -25.72 -22.80
C GLY A 125 -17.03 -25.05 -24.15
N PRO A 126 -17.77 -23.92 -24.20
CA PRO A 126 -18.02 -23.18 -25.43
C PRO A 126 -16.76 -22.72 -26.18
N LEU A 127 -15.62 -22.60 -25.50
CA LEU A 127 -14.34 -22.13 -26.05
C LEU A 127 -13.41 -23.29 -26.46
N LYS A 128 -13.94 -24.52 -26.57
CA LYS A 128 -13.19 -25.74 -26.91
C LYS A 128 -12.09 -26.05 -25.87
N LEU A 129 -12.39 -25.79 -24.60
CA LEU A 129 -11.54 -26.06 -23.44
C LEU A 129 -12.25 -26.98 -22.42
N GLU A 130 -13.19 -27.82 -22.86
CA GLU A 130 -13.99 -28.71 -22.00
C GLU A 130 -13.18 -29.71 -21.17
N LYS A 131 -11.97 -30.02 -21.65
CA LYS A 131 -11.00 -30.88 -21.00
C LYS A 131 -10.19 -30.17 -19.92
N ALA A 132 -10.17 -28.84 -19.94
CA ALA A 132 -9.46 -28.05 -18.97
C ALA A 132 -10.23 -27.94 -17.65
N ARG A 133 -9.49 -27.81 -16.55
CA ARG A 133 -10.01 -27.50 -15.22
C ARG A 133 -9.26 -26.32 -14.66
N PHE A 134 -9.97 -25.47 -13.93
CA PHE A 134 -9.42 -24.27 -13.33
C PHE A 134 -9.68 -24.29 -11.82
N ARG A 135 -8.69 -23.86 -11.04
CA ARG A 135 -8.84 -23.64 -9.61
C ARG A 135 -8.09 -22.39 -9.15
N VAL A 136 -8.59 -21.82 -8.07
CA VAL A 136 -7.84 -20.82 -7.29
C VAL A 136 -7.17 -21.57 -6.15
N ALA A 137 -5.85 -21.75 -6.24
CA ALA A 137 -5.06 -22.39 -5.20
C ALA A 137 -4.75 -21.39 -4.09
N LEU A 138 -5.03 -21.77 -2.85
CA LEU A 138 -4.67 -21.02 -1.64
C LEU A 138 -3.67 -21.88 -0.86
N GLU A 139 -2.41 -21.46 -0.87
CA GLU A 139 -1.33 -22.05 -0.08
C GLU A 139 -1.19 -21.25 1.23
N PRO A 140 -1.46 -21.85 2.41
CA PRO A 140 -1.23 -21.19 3.69
C PRO A 140 0.25 -20.87 3.86
N LEU A 141 0.53 -19.65 4.30
CA LEU A 141 1.87 -19.19 4.65
C LEU A 141 2.09 -19.34 6.15
N ASP A 142 3.30 -19.74 6.51
CA ASP A 142 3.78 -19.64 7.89
C ASP A 142 3.75 -18.16 8.33
N GLU A 143 3.60 -17.92 9.63
CA GLU A 143 3.42 -16.57 10.16
C GLU A 143 4.63 -15.64 9.91
N ASP A 144 5.84 -16.19 9.89
CA ASP A 144 7.08 -15.48 9.57
C ASP A 144 7.11 -14.94 8.12
N LYS A 145 6.30 -15.53 7.24
CA LYS A 145 6.13 -15.12 5.83
C LYS A 145 4.83 -14.36 5.61
N ALA A 146 4.03 -14.18 6.65
CA ALA A 146 2.78 -13.44 6.58
C ALA A 146 3.05 -11.95 6.35
N GLY A 147 2.12 -11.29 5.67
CA GLY A 147 2.29 -9.88 5.32
C GLY A 147 0.99 -9.09 5.40
N PRO A 148 1.00 -7.84 4.92
CA PRO A 148 -0.20 -7.00 4.86
C PRO A 148 -1.34 -7.64 4.04
N SER A 149 -1.03 -8.58 3.15
CA SER A 149 -2.00 -9.33 2.35
C SER A 149 -2.54 -10.60 3.03
N GLY A 150 -2.22 -10.84 4.30
CA GLY A 150 -2.70 -12.00 5.08
C GLY A 150 -1.81 -13.24 4.97
N LEU A 151 -2.40 -14.41 5.23
CA LEU A 151 -1.74 -15.70 5.45
C LEU A 151 -1.83 -16.66 4.25
N ASP A 152 -2.21 -16.18 3.06
CA ASP A 152 -2.32 -17.03 1.88
C ASP A 152 -1.45 -16.51 0.75
N ARG A 153 -0.74 -17.44 0.10
CA ARG A 153 -0.32 -17.26 -1.29
C ARG A 153 -1.42 -17.77 -2.21
N ILE A 154 -1.89 -16.90 -3.10
CA ILE A 154 -2.95 -17.21 -4.05
C ILE A 154 -2.33 -17.43 -5.43
N ALA A 155 -2.69 -18.53 -6.07
CA ALA A 155 -2.30 -18.83 -7.45
C ALA A 155 -3.54 -19.23 -8.28
N PHE A 156 -3.54 -18.83 -9.55
CA PHE A 156 -4.52 -19.30 -10.52
C PHE A 156 -3.90 -20.45 -11.30
N GLU A 157 -4.50 -21.63 -11.16
CA GLU A 157 -3.94 -22.85 -11.70
C GLU A 157 -4.90 -23.51 -12.67
N ILE A 158 -4.32 -24.12 -13.69
CA ILE A 158 -5.03 -24.83 -14.75
C ILE A 158 -4.48 -26.24 -14.90
N SER A 159 -5.36 -27.19 -15.19
CA SER A 159 -5.03 -28.49 -15.74
C SER A 159 -5.62 -28.54 -17.14
N THR A 160 -4.78 -28.71 -18.18
CA THR A 160 -5.21 -28.58 -19.59
C THR A 160 -5.87 -29.85 -20.13
N ASN A 161 -5.60 -31.01 -19.53
CA ASN A 161 -6.12 -32.30 -19.95
C ASN A 161 -6.51 -33.15 -18.73
N PRO A 162 -7.48 -34.06 -18.87
CA PRO A 162 -7.82 -35.01 -17.81
C PRO A 162 -6.58 -35.79 -17.36
N GLY A 163 -6.28 -35.75 -16.06
CA GLY A 163 -5.13 -36.42 -15.46
C GLY A 163 -3.82 -35.63 -15.47
N ALA A 164 -3.76 -34.47 -16.13
CA ALA A 164 -2.60 -33.58 -16.02
C ALA A 164 -2.60 -32.87 -14.64
N PRO A 165 -1.43 -32.65 -14.02
CA PRO A 165 -1.35 -31.88 -12.77
C PRO A 165 -1.82 -30.45 -12.99
N PHE A 166 -2.35 -29.83 -11.94
CA PHE A 166 -2.57 -28.40 -11.93
C PHE A 166 -1.22 -27.68 -11.94
N GLY A 167 -1.11 -26.65 -12.77
CA GLY A 167 0.06 -25.80 -12.87
C GLY A 167 -0.33 -24.35 -13.13
N PRO A 168 0.66 -23.45 -13.16
CA PRO A 168 0.43 -22.03 -13.43
C PRO A 168 -0.14 -21.84 -14.86
N MET A 169 -0.81 -20.72 -15.11
CA MET A 169 -1.43 -20.45 -16.41
C MET A 169 -0.42 -20.39 -17.57
N GLU A 170 0.82 -20.03 -17.28
CA GLU A 170 1.94 -20.02 -18.21
C GLU A 170 2.32 -21.42 -18.71
N ALA A 171 1.86 -22.49 -18.03
CA ALA A 171 2.05 -23.86 -18.49
C ALA A 171 1.18 -24.23 -19.71
N ILE A 172 0.26 -23.36 -20.14
CA ILE A 172 -0.50 -23.54 -21.37
C ILE A 172 0.44 -23.37 -22.57
N ALA A 173 0.68 -24.45 -23.31
CA ALA A 173 1.66 -24.48 -24.40
C ALA A 173 1.23 -23.73 -25.68
N SER A 174 -0.07 -23.47 -25.88
CA SER A 174 -0.60 -22.81 -27.08
C SER A 174 -1.07 -21.38 -26.78
N GLY A 175 -0.55 -20.39 -27.54
CA GLY A 175 -0.94 -18.98 -27.43
C GLY A 175 -2.45 -18.76 -27.59
N GLY A 176 -3.07 -19.40 -28.59
CA GLY A 176 -4.52 -19.34 -28.78
C GLY A 176 -5.34 -19.96 -27.65
N GLU A 177 -4.86 -21.02 -27.00
CA GLU A 177 -5.53 -21.58 -25.81
C GLU A 177 -5.44 -20.65 -24.61
N LEU A 178 -4.28 -20.02 -24.39
CA LEU A 178 -4.08 -19.03 -23.34
C LEU A 178 -4.98 -17.80 -23.58
N ALA A 179 -5.07 -17.31 -24.82
CA ALA A 179 -5.94 -16.19 -25.18
C ALA A 179 -7.43 -16.52 -24.95
N ARG A 180 -7.88 -17.73 -25.33
CA ARG A 180 -9.25 -18.20 -25.05
C ARG A 180 -9.50 -18.36 -23.55
N PHE A 181 -8.53 -18.86 -22.79
CA PHE A 181 -8.66 -18.96 -21.34
C PHE A 181 -8.74 -17.59 -20.68
N ALA A 182 -7.89 -16.63 -21.10
CA ALA A 182 -7.96 -15.25 -20.63
C ALA A 182 -9.32 -14.61 -20.94
N LEU A 183 -9.88 -14.87 -22.13
CA LEU A 183 -11.24 -14.47 -22.50
C LEU A 183 -12.28 -15.09 -21.55
N ALA A 184 -12.18 -16.39 -21.25
CA ALA A 184 -13.07 -17.07 -20.30
C ALA A 184 -13.02 -16.41 -18.90
N LEU A 185 -11.81 -16.15 -18.40
CA LEU A 185 -11.60 -15.51 -17.10
C LEU A 185 -12.19 -14.09 -17.07
N LYS A 186 -11.94 -13.29 -18.11
CA LYS A 186 -12.52 -11.94 -18.21
C LYS A 186 -14.04 -12.01 -18.33
N ALA A 187 -14.60 -12.92 -19.11
CA ALA A 187 -16.04 -13.10 -19.24
C ALA A 187 -16.70 -13.51 -17.91
N ALA A 188 -16.05 -14.38 -17.13
CA ALA A 188 -16.52 -14.79 -15.81
C ALA A 188 -16.54 -13.65 -14.77
N LEU A 189 -15.62 -12.69 -14.93
CA LEU A 189 -15.48 -11.48 -14.10
C LEU A 189 -16.25 -10.27 -14.63
N ALA A 190 -16.80 -10.34 -15.85
CA ALA A 190 -17.50 -9.24 -16.49
C ALA A 190 -18.68 -8.76 -15.62
N GLY A 191 -18.76 -7.44 -15.41
CA GLY A 191 -19.81 -6.81 -14.60
C GLY A 191 -19.70 -7.04 -13.08
N LYS A 192 -18.65 -7.71 -12.60
CA LYS A 192 -18.43 -7.97 -11.15
C LYS A 192 -17.39 -7.05 -10.51
N GLY A 193 -16.77 -6.16 -11.28
CA GLY A 193 -15.79 -5.17 -10.78
C GLY A 193 -16.41 -3.78 -10.68
N GLY A 194 -16.20 -3.10 -9.54
CA GLY A 194 -16.58 -1.69 -9.33
C GLY A 194 -15.54 -0.67 -9.80
N GLY A 195 -14.50 -1.10 -10.53
CA GLY A 195 -13.41 -0.25 -11.00
C GLY A 195 -13.59 0.27 -12.43
N PRO A 196 -12.74 1.22 -12.88
CA PRO A 196 -12.75 1.72 -14.24
C PRO A 196 -12.53 0.58 -15.25
N GLN A 197 -13.31 0.61 -16.31
CA GLN A 197 -13.39 -0.45 -17.30
C GLN A 197 -12.15 -0.39 -18.23
N PRO A 198 -11.33 -1.45 -18.33
CA PRO A 198 -10.06 -1.40 -19.05
C PRO A 198 -10.23 -1.58 -20.56
N LEU A 199 -9.32 -0.98 -21.34
CA LEU A 199 -9.05 -1.39 -22.73
C LEU A 199 -8.44 -2.80 -22.71
N MET A 200 -9.01 -3.73 -23.48
CA MET A 200 -8.51 -5.10 -23.63
C MET A 200 -8.15 -5.36 -25.09
N ILE A 201 -6.99 -5.98 -25.31
CA ILE A 201 -6.52 -6.37 -26.64
C ILE A 201 -6.39 -7.90 -26.64
N PHE A 202 -7.10 -8.54 -27.55
CA PHE A 202 -7.00 -9.98 -27.79
C PHE A 202 -6.36 -10.21 -29.16
N ASP A 203 -5.25 -10.94 -29.14
CA ASP A 203 -4.61 -11.47 -30.34
C ASP A 203 -4.74 -13.00 -30.33
N GLU A 204 -4.84 -13.61 -31.50
CA GLU A 204 -4.94 -15.06 -31.70
C GLU A 204 -6.07 -15.80 -30.94
N VAL A 205 -7.07 -15.10 -30.41
CA VAL A 205 -8.16 -15.71 -29.63
C VAL A 205 -9.01 -16.69 -30.45
N ASP A 206 -9.04 -16.50 -31.78
CA ASP A 206 -9.71 -17.36 -32.76
C ASP A 206 -8.74 -18.32 -33.48
N GLN A 207 -7.47 -18.41 -33.06
CA GLN A 207 -6.49 -19.29 -33.68
C GLN A 207 -6.84 -20.77 -33.45
N GLY A 208 -6.84 -21.56 -34.53
CA GLY A 208 -7.10 -23.00 -34.48
C GLY A 208 -8.56 -23.39 -34.17
N VAL A 209 -9.49 -22.42 -34.26
CA VAL A 209 -10.92 -22.64 -34.04
C VAL A 209 -11.77 -22.10 -35.20
N GLY A 210 -12.92 -22.71 -35.44
CA GLY A 210 -13.82 -22.35 -36.53
C GLY A 210 -15.27 -22.73 -36.23
N GLY A 211 -16.19 -22.29 -37.08
CA GLY A 211 -17.61 -22.60 -36.94
C GLY A 211 -18.19 -22.14 -35.58
N ALA A 212 -18.86 -23.05 -34.88
CA ALA A 212 -19.53 -22.76 -33.61
C ALA A 212 -18.59 -22.24 -32.51
N VAL A 213 -17.32 -22.67 -32.50
CA VAL A 213 -16.35 -22.21 -31.48
C VAL A 213 -15.96 -20.75 -31.74
N ALA A 214 -15.77 -20.37 -32.99
CA ALA A 214 -15.44 -18.99 -33.36
C ALA A 214 -16.63 -18.04 -33.09
N ASP A 215 -17.86 -18.50 -33.33
CA ASP A 215 -19.06 -17.74 -32.95
C ASP A 215 -19.16 -17.58 -31.42
N ALA A 216 -18.88 -18.63 -30.65
CA ALA A 216 -18.85 -18.55 -29.20
C ALA A 216 -17.81 -17.53 -28.71
N VAL A 217 -16.59 -17.53 -29.28
CA VAL A 217 -15.55 -16.51 -29.01
C VAL A 217 -16.10 -15.11 -29.29
N GLY A 218 -16.68 -14.88 -30.46
CA GLY A 218 -17.27 -13.59 -30.85
C GLY A 218 -18.35 -13.11 -29.86
N LEU A 219 -19.23 -14.02 -29.41
CA LEU A 219 -20.28 -13.70 -28.45
C LEU A 219 -19.72 -13.28 -27.08
N ARG A 220 -18.64 -13.92 -26.60
CA ARG A 220 -17.98 -13.53 -25.34
C ARG A 220 -17.29 -12.18 -25.45
N LEU A 221 -16.60 -11.93 -26.57
CA LEU A 221 -15.98 -10.64 -26.85
C LEU A 221 -17.03 -9.53 -26.89
N LYS A 222 -18.19 -9.78 -27.52
CA LYS A 222 -19.32 -8.84 -27.53
C LYS A 222 -19.87 -8.57 -26.14
N ARG A 223 -20.01 -9.62 -25.31
CA ARG A 223 -20.44 -9.48 -23.91
C ARG A 223 -19.47 -8.66 -23.07
N LEU A 224 -18.16 -8.81 -23.29
CA LEU A 224 -17.15 -7.96 -22.66
C LEU A 224 -17.23 -6.51 -23.14
N ALA A 225 -17.41 -6.32 -24.45
CA ALA A 225 -17.52 -5.00 -25.07
C ALA A 225 -18.70 -4.17 -24.54
N ALA A 226 -19.71 -4.80 -23.94
CA ALA A 226 -20.83 -4.11 -23.31
C ALA A 226 -20.39 -3.17 -22.17
N ASN A 227 -19.27 -3.47 -21.51
CA ASN A 227 -18.76 -2.67 -20.40
C ASN A 227 -17.32 -2.21 -20.59
N ALA A 228 -16.59 -2.66 -21.62
CA ALA A 228 -15.18 -2.35 -21.82
C ALA A 228 -14.87 -2.09 -23.31
N GLN A 229 -13.74 -1.45 -23.62
CA GLN A 229 -13.27 -1.39 -25.00
C GLN A 229 -12.48 -2.66 -25.31
N VAL A 230 -12.90 -3.42 -26.32
CA VAL A 230 -12.25 -4.66 -26.74
C VAL A 230 -11.74 -4.51 -28.16
N LEU A 231 -10.43 -4.65 -28.35
CA LEU A 231 -9.78 -4.71 -29.65
C LEU A 231 -9.39 -6.16 -29.94
N VAL A 232 -9.71 -6.63 -31.14
CA VAL A 232 -9.44 -8.01 -31.55
C VAL A 232 -8.85 -8.01 -32.94
N VAL A 233 -7.73 -8.69 -33.10
CA VAL A 233 -7.20 -9.05 -34.42
C VAL A 233 -7.73 -10.44 -34.74
N THR A 234 -8.47 -10.58 -35.83
CA THR A 234 -9.20 -11.81 -36.16
C THR A 234 -9.19 -12.07 -37.66
N HIS A 235 -9.20 -13.35 -38.02
CA HIS A 235 -9.41 -13.82 -39.39
C HIS A 235 -10.75 -14.57 -39.52
N SER A 236 -11.46 -14.77 -38.41
CA SER A 236 -12.79 -15.40 -38.38
C SER A 236 -13.89 -14.40 -38.75
N ALA A 237 -14.66 -14.75 -39.79
CA ALA A 237 -15.86 -14.01 -40.17
C ALA A 237 -16.88 -13.95 -39.01
N GLN A 238 -17.00 -15.03 -38.22
CA GLN A 238 -17.89 -15.11 -37.08
C GLN A 238 -17.51 -14.11 -35.98
N VAL A 239 -16.22 -13.98 -35.67
CA VAL A 239 -15.75 -13.03 -34.66
C VAL A 239 -15.87 -11.59 -35.17
N ALA A 240 -15.41 -11.31 -36.40
CA ALA A 240 -15.48 -9.98 -37.00
C ALA A 240 -16.93 -9.48 -37.13
N ALA A 241 -17.88 -10.37 -37.45
CA ALA A 241 -19.29 -10.02 -37.54
C ALA A 241 -19.89 -9.54 -36.21
N ARG A 242 -19.32 -9.88 -35.05
CA ARG A 242 -19.81 -9.41 -33.73
C ARG A 242 -19.29 -8.03 -33.33
N GLY A 243 -18.29 -7.49 -34.03
CA GLY A 243 -17.69 -6.19 -33.72
C GLY A 243 -18.67 -5.01 -33.86
N ASP A 244 -18.55 -4.01 -32.98
CA ASP A 244 -19.29 -2.74 -33.13
C ASP A 244 -18.78 -1.93 -34.33
N ALA A 245 -17.47 -1.98 -34.56
CA ALA A 245 -16.81 -1.38 -35.70
C ALA A 245 -15.77 -2.36 -36.27
N HIS A 246 -15.53 -2.26 -37.57
CA HIS A 246 -14.67 -3.17 -38.31
C HIS A 246 -13.63 -2.35 -39.10
N TRP A 247 -12.36 -2.63 -38.83
CA TRP A 247 -11.24 -2.06 -39.57
C TRP A 247 -10.57 -3.15 -40.40
N ARG A 248 -10.30 -2.84 -41.66
CA ARG A 248 -9.55 -3.72 -42.55
C ARG A 248 -8.09 -3.30 -42.57
N ILE A 249 -7.22 -4.29 -42.45
CA ILE A 249 -5.78 -4.11 -42.62
C ILE A 249 -5.41 -4.63 -44.01
N SER A 250 -4.78 -3.80 -44.83
CA SER A 250 -4.30 -4.17 -46.15
C SER A 250 -2.84 -3.72 -46.36
N LYS A 251 -2.12 -4.43 -47.23
CA LYS A 251 -0.79 -4.01 -47.68
C LYS A 251 -0.95 -3.12 -48.90
N SER A 252 -0.36 -1.94 -48.87
CA SER A 252 -0.33 -0.97 -49.96
C SER A 252 1.10 -0.54 -50.21
N GLY A 253 1.60 -0.61 -51.44
CA GLY A 253 3.00 -0.31 -51.73
C GLY A 253 3.35 -0.45 -53.20
N ASP A 254 4.53 0.05 -53.54
CA ASP A 254 5.20 -0.20 -54.82
C ASP A 254 6.27 -1.29 -54.67
N ASP A 255 6.98 -1.63 -55.75
CA ASP A 255 8.03 -2.67 -55.77
C ASP A 255 9.18 -2.41 -54.78
N THR A 256 9.26 -1.21 -54.18
CA THR A 256 10.35 -0.80 -53.28
C THR A 256 9.92 -0.57 -51.82
N SER A 257 8.62 -0.41 -51.54
CA SER A 257 8.12 -0.18 -50.19
C SER A 257 6.70 -0.72 -49.98
N THR A 258 6.54 -1.69 -49.08
CA THR A 258 5.23 -2.14 -48.60
C THR A 258 4.85 -1.37 -47.32
N ARG A 259 3.71 -0.69 -47.33
CA ARG A 259 3.12 -0.03 -46.16
C ARG A 259 1.84 -0.74 -45.74
N THR A 260 1.58 -0.79 -44.44
CA THR A 260 0.33 -1.31 -43.89
C THR A 260 -0.68 -0.17 -43.80
N LYS A 261 -1.84 -0.33 -44.45
CA LYS A 261 -2.98 0.58 -44.36
C LYS A 261 -4.04 -0.03 -43.44
N VAL A 262 -4.59 0.78 -42.54
CA VAL A 262 -5.72 0.40 -41.68
C VAL A 262 -6.85 1.38 -41.97
N GLU A 263 -8.01 0.88 -42.36
CA GLU A 263 -9.16 1.73 -42.72
C GLU A 263 -10.46 1.20 -42.09
N PRO A 264 -11.31 2.08 -41.52
CA PRO A 264 -12.63 1.69 -41.06
C PRO A 264 -13.52 1.34 -42.25
N LEU A 265 -14.36 0.32 -42.09
CA LEU A 265 -15.33 -0.09 -43.11
C LEU A 265 -16.70 0.53 -42.84
N SER A 266 -17.34 1.05 -43.89
CA SER A 266 -18.76 1.38 -43.87
C SER A 266 -19.62 0.12 -43.72
N PRO A 267 -20.92 0.23 -43.39
CA PRO A 267 -21.80 -0.94 -43.27
C PRO A 267 -21.84 -1.83 -44.53
N ALA A 268 -21.81 -1.23 -45.72
CA ALA A 268 -21.78 -1.96 -46.99
C ALA A 268 -20.44 -2.66 -47.22
N GLU A 269 -19.32 -1.97 -46.97
CA GLU A 269 -17.98 -2.56 -47.08
C GLU A 269 -17.74 -3.66 -46.05
N ARG A 270 -18.33 -3.53 -44.85
CA ARG A 270 -18.33 -4.57 -43.81
C ARG A 270 -19.04 -5.82 -44.29
N GLU A 271 -20.20 -5.72 -44.93
CA GLU A 271 -20.91 -6.88 -45.47
C GLU A 271 -20.06 -7.61 -46.53
N GLU A 272 -19.48 -6.86 -47.48
CA GLU A 272 -18.60 -7.43 -48.51
C GLU A 272 -17.36 -8.09 -47.90
N GLU A 273 -16.74 -7.47 -46.89
CA GLU A 273 -15.55 -8.03 -46.23
C GLU A 273 -15.89 -9.31 -45.46
N ILE A 274 -17.00 -9.35 -44.72
CA ILE A 274 -17.44 -10.58 -44.05
C ILE A 274 -17.78 -11.67 -45.07
N ALA A 275 -18.42 -11.32 -46.20
CA ALA A 275 -18.69 -12.26 -47.27
C ALA A 275 -17.39 -12.80 -47.89
N ARG A 276 -16.39 -11.96 -48.11
CA ARG A 276 -15.04 -12.33 -48.56
C ARG A 276 -14.35 -13.26 -47.56
N MET A 277 -14.45 -12.98 -46.26
CA MET A 277 -13.90 -13.84 -45.20
C MET A 277 -14.57 -15.24 -45.18
N LEU A 278 -15.84 -15.35 -45.61
CA LEU A 278 -16.57 -16.61 -45.70
C LEU A 278 -16.28 -17.40 -46.99
N SER A 279 -16.27 -16.76 -48.16
CA SER A 279 -16.17 -17.43 -49.46
C SER A 279 -14.81 -17.35 -50.14
N GLY A 280 -13.87 -16.59 -49.58
CA GLY A 280 -12.53 -16.43 -50.12
C GLY A 280 -12.46 -15.40 -51.25
N ALA A 281 -11.86 -15.77 -52.38
CA ALA A 281 -11.55 -14.83 -53.47
C ALA A 281 -12.80 -14.37 -54.25
N GLU A 282 -13.82 -15.23 -54.39
CA GLU A 282 -15.05 -14.89 -55.11
C GLU A 282 -16.21 -14.64 -54.13
N ILE A 283 -16.79 -13.43 -54.18
CA ILE A 283 -17.94 -13.05 -53.34
C ILE A 283 -19.24 -13.41 -54.06
N THR A 284 -19.89 -14.50 -53.60
CA THR A 284 -21.16 -14.98 -54.16
C THR A 284 -22.37 -14.32 -53.49
N ALA A 285 -23.54 -14.39 -54.13
CA ALA A 285 -24.80 -13.94 -53.52
C ALA A 285 -25.14 -14.72 -52.24
N ALA A 286 -24.79 -16.01 -52.19
CA ALA A 286 -24.95 -16.85 -51.00
C ALA A 286 -24.02 -16.39 -49.85
N ALA A 287 -22.78 -16.01 -50.16
CA ALA A 287 -21.84 -15.49 -49.17
C ALA A 287 -22.33 -14.17 -48.55
N ARG A 288 -22.88 -13.26 -49.37
CA ARG A 288 -23.52 -12.03 -48.87
C ARG A 288 -24.72 -12.31 -47.98
N ALA A 289 -25.56 -13.28 -48.37
CA ALA A 289 -26.71 -13.69 -47.55
C ALA A 289 -26.26 -14.25 -46.18
N ALA A 290 -25.21 -15.07 -46.16
CA ALA A 290 -24.62 -15.60 -44.92
C ALA A 290 -23.96 -14.49 -44.08
N ALA A 291 -23.27 -13.53 -44.70
CA ALA A 291 -22.68 -12.38 -44.02
C ALA A 291 -23.75 -11.54 -43.31
N ARG A 292 -24.87 -11.22 -43.99
CA ARG A 292 -26.00 -10.51 -43.37
C ARG A 292 -26.57 -11.27 -42.18
N ALA A 293 -26.72 -12.59 -42.30
CA ALA A 293 -27.21 -13.42 -41.20
C ALA A 293 -26.26 -13.45 -39.98
N LEU A 294 -24.94 -13.35 -40.18
CA LEU A 294 -23.97 -13.27 -39.09
C LEU A 294 -23.92 -11.91 -38.41
N ILE A 295 -24.03 -10.83 -39.18
CA ILE A 295 -24.03 -9.45 -38.67
C ILE A 295 -25.27 -9.21 -37.79
N GLY A 296 -26.41 -9.77 -38.19
CA GLY A 296 -27.70 -9.59 -37.52
C GLY A 296 -28.51 -8.49 -38.18
#